data_AF-A0A2T3WAL7-F1
#
_entry.id   AF-A0A2T3WAL7-F1
#
_cell.length_a   1.000
_cell.length_b   1.000
_cell.length_c   1.000
_cell.angle_alpha   90.00
_cell.angle_beta   90.00
_cell.angle_gamma   90.00
#
_symmetry.space_group_name_H-M   'P 1'
#
loop_
_entity.id
_entity.type
_entity.pdbx_description
1 polymer ?
#
loop_
_entity_poly.entity_id
_entity_poly.type
_entity_poly.pdbx_seq_one_letter_code
_entity_poly.pdbx_strand_id
1 'polypeptide(L)'
;MTPDLLATLLDAANHAPTHSVRAALVRVDGQPHPRVAALSAHLRAVKYDGWARVAAVGGPVPPEDAGLTRLMAWEVAAARALPPELLLRALVPAGPTVQDALMALARHTVWHAGQIAALARRPLVV
;
A
#
# COMPACT_ATOMS: atom_id res chain seq x y z
N MET A 1 10.01 0.64 16.13
CA MET A 1 8.59 0.33 15.84
C MET A 1 8.39 -1.18 16.00
N THR A 2 7.18 -1.65 16.28
CA THR A 2 6.88 -3.10 16.28
C THR A 2 6.20 -3.53 14.97
N PRO A 3 6.22 -4.83 14.61
CA PRO A 3 5.45 -5.34 13.48
C PRO A 3 3.96 -4.96 13.55
N ASP A 4 3.35 -5.00 14.75
CA ASP A 4 1.94 -4.61 14.96
C ASP A 4 1.67 -3.14 14.69
N LEU A 5 2.55 -2.24 15.15
CA LEU A 5 2.44 -0.80 14.86
C LEU A 5 2.55 -0.54 13.36
N LEU A 6 3.46 -1.23 12.67
CA LEU A 6 3.63 -1.10 11.23
C LEU A 6 2.43 -1.65 10.45
N ALA A 7 1.91 -2.81 10.86
CA ALA A 7 0.68 -3.38 10.30
C ALA A 7 -0.51 -2.42 10.49
N THR A 8 -0.60 -1.75 11.64
CA THR A 8 -1.63 -0.75 11.92
C THR A 8 -1.54 0.46 11.00
N LEU A 9 -0.32 0.95 10.70
CA LEU A 9 -0.12 2.06 9.75
C LEU A 9 -0.51 1.67 8.32
N LEU A 10 -0.16 0.46 7.89
CA LEU A 10 -0.54 -0.06 6.57
C LEU A 10 -2.06 -0.26 6.48
N ASP A 11 -2.67 -0.81 7.53
CA ASP A 11 -4.12 -1.01 7.59
C ASP A 11 -4.87 0.33 7.58
N ALA A 12 -4.38 1.34 8.31
CA ALA A 12 -4.95 2.68 8.27
C ALA A 12 -4.89 3.27 6.86
N ALA A 13 -3.74 3.15 6.17
CA ALA A 13 -3.58 3.65 4.80
C ALA A 13 -4.49 2.93 3.78
N ASN A 14 -4.73 1.64 3.99
CA ASN A 14 -5.50 0.79 3.08
C ASN A 14 -7.02 0.85 3.33
N HIS A 15 -7.44 0.78 4.60
CA HIS A 15 -8.80 0.42 5.00
C HIS A 15 -9.49 1.39 5.96
N ALA A 16 -8.81 2.41 6.49
CA ALA A 16 -9.45 3.38 7.39
C ALA A 16 -10.73 3.98 6.77
N PRO A 17 -11.78 4.27 7.56
CA PRO A 17 -13.08 4.67 7.01
C PRO A 17 -13.08 6.02 6.28
N THR A 18 -12.07 6.87 6.51
CA THR A 18 -12.05 8.26 6.01
C THR A 18 -10.87 8.58 5.11
N HIS A 19 -9.64 8.29 5.56
CA HIS A 19 -8.39 8.68 4.89
C HIS A 19 -7.62 7.44 4.42
N SER A 20 -8.22 6.66 3.52
CA SER A 20 -7.62 5.44 2.99
C SER A 20 -7.94 5.23 1.51
N VAL A 21 -7.21 4.31 0.88
CA VAL A 21 -7.51 3.88 -0.50
C VAL A 21 -8.92 3.31 -0.61
N ARG A 22 -9.34 2.45 0.32
CA ARG A 22 -10.72 1.91 0.33
C ARG A 22 -11.76 3.02 0.38
N ALA A 23 -11.60 3.99 1.29
CA ALA A 23 -12.53 5.11 1.42
C ALA A 23 -12.56 5.98 0.15
N ALA A 24 -11.41 6.21 -0.48
CA ALA A 24 -11.32 6.96 -1.73
C ALA A 24 -12.00 6.21 -2.89
N LEU A 25 -11.79 4.90 -3.01
CA LEU A 25 -12.41 4.06 -4.04
C LEU A 25 -13.93 4.03 -3.92
N VAL A 26 -14.47 3.91 -2.70
CA VAL A 26 -15.92 3.97 -2.46
C VAL A 26 -16.53 5.28 -2.95
N ARG A 27 -15.81 6.42 -2.85
CA ARG A 27 -16.32 7.72 -3.30
C ARG A 27 -16.38 7.89 -4.82
N VAL A 28 -15.59 7.11 -5.56
CA VAL A 28 -15.56 7.12 -7.04
C VAL A 28 -16.30 5.92 -7.63
N ASP A 29 -16.87 5.04 -6.79
CA ASP A 29 -17.63 3.90 -7.26
C ASP A 29 -18.84 4.34 -8.09
N GLY A 30 -19.11 3.63 -9.18
CA GLY A 30 -20.10 4.03 -10.19
C GLY A 30 -19.69 5.19 -11.10
N GLN A 31 -18.49 5.77 -10.95
CA GLN A 31 -17.94 6.82 -11.83
C GLN A 31 -16.62 6.34 -12.45
N PRO A 32 -16.66 5.59 -13.57
CA PRO A 32 -15.44 5.12 -14.21
C PRO A 32 -14.60 6.31 -14.70
N HIS A 33 -13.48 6.55 -14.02
CA HIS A 33 -12.51 7.57 -14.39
C HIS A 33 -11.20 6.87 -14.76
N PRO A 34 -10.67 7.02 -16.00
CA PRO A 34 -9.49 6.25 -16.45
C PRO A 34 -8.27 6.45 -15.53
N ARG A 35 -8.12 7.66 -14.98
CA ARG A 35 -7.09 7.96 -13.97
C ARG A 35 -7.23 7.17 -12.67
N VAL A 36 -8.44 6.80 -12.22
CA VAL A 36 -8.61 5.94 -11.04
C VAL A 36 -8.03 4.55 -11.31
N ALA A 37 -8.33 3.96 -12.47
CA ALA A 37 -7.75 2.67 -12.86
C ALA A 37 -6.22 2.73 -12.92
N ALA A 38 -5.65 3.79 -13.52
CA ALA A 38 -4.21 3.98 -13.58
C ALA A 38 -3.58 4.14 -12.17
N LEU A 39 -4.20 4.91 -11.28
CA LEU A 39 -3.73 5.09 -9.90
C LEU A 39 -3.82 3.78 -9.10
N SER A 40 -4.89 3.01 -9.27
CA SER A 40 -5.03 1.69 -8.62
C SER A 40 -4.01 0.67 -9.14
N ALA A 41 -3.76 0.65 -10.44
CA ALA A 41 -2.74 -0.22 -11.04
C ALA A 41 -1.33 0.16 -10.55
N HIS A 42 -1.02 1.46 -10.51
CA HIS A 42 0.23 1.98 -9.95
C HIS A 42 0.42 1.59 -8.48
N LEU A 43 -0.61 1.77 -7.65
CA LEU A 43 -0.56 1.36 -6.25
C LEU A 43 -0.32 -0.15 -6.09
N ARG A 44 -0.95 -0.98 -6.92
CA ARG A 44 -0.69 -2.43 -6.93
C ARG A 44 0.78 -2.71 -7.22
N ALA A 45 1.32 -2.12 -8.28
CA ALA A 45 2.71 -2.32 -8.70
C ALA A 45 3.69 -1.88 -7.60
N VAL A 46 3.54 -0.66 -7.06
CA VAL A 46 4.42 -0.15 -6.00
C VAL A 46 4.39 -1.02 -4.74
N LYS A 47 3.19 -1.50 -4.34
CA LYS A 47 3.07 -2.42 -3.19
C LYS A 47 3.75 -3.75 -3.48
N TYR A 48 3.52 -4.33 -4.66
CA TYR A 48 4.15 -5.58 -5.05
C TYR A 48 5.68 -5.46 -5.05
N ASP A 49 6.23 -4.44 -5.70
CA ASP A 49 7.66 -4.20 -5.79
C ASP A 49 8.29 -3.95 -4.41
N GLY A 50 7.61 -3.16 -3.56
CA GLY A 50 8.05 -2.89 -2.20
C GLY A 50 8.16 -4.18 -1.38
N TRP A 51 7.14 -5.04 -1.45
CA TRP A 51 7.15 -6.32 -0.75
C TRP A 51 8.08 -7.36 -1.37
N ALA A 52 8.31 -7.34 -2.68
CA ALA A 52 9.30 -8.19 -3.33
C ALA A 52 10.72 -7.89 -2.81
N ARG A 53 11.04 -6.61 -2.56
CA ARG A 53 12.31 -6.20 -1.92
C ARG A 53 12.40 -6.68 -0.47
N VAL A 54 11.29 -6.62 0.28
CA VAL A 54 11.23 -7.16 1.64
C VAL A 54 11.41 -8.69 1.64
N ALA A 55 10.82 -9.38 0.67
CA ALA A 55 10.97 -10.83 0.49
C ALA A 55 12.43 -11.21 0.21
N ALA A 56 13.14 -10.43 -0.60
CA ALA A 56 14.55 -10.65 -0.92
C ALA A 56 15.49 -10.64 0.32
N VAL A 57 15.05 -10.03 1.43
CA VAL A 57 15.82 -10.00 2.69
C VAL A 57 15.29 -10.94 3.78
N GLY A 58 14.37 -11.85 3.41
CA GLY A 58 13.81 -12.87 4.29
C GLY A 58 12.38 -12.61 4.77
N GLY A 59 11.69 -11.63 4.16
CA GLY A 59 10.26 -11.39 4.42
C GLY A 59 9.32 -12.28 3.59
N PRO A 60 8.00 -12.11 3.78
CA PRO A 60 7.00 -12.86 3.04
C PRO A 60 6.91 -12.42 1.57
N VAL A 61 6.69 -13.39 0.68
CA VAL A 61 6.57 -13.16 -0.77
C VAL A 61 5.18 -12.61 -1.10
N PRO A 62 5.06 -11.48 -1.82
CA PRO A 62 3.76 -10.94 -2.24
C PRO A 62 3.08 -11.84 -3.28
N PRO A 63 1.74 -11.96 -3.25
CA PRO A 63 1.01 -12.73 -4.26
C PRO A 63 1.01 -12.04 -5.64
N GLU A 64 1.55 -12.70 -6.67
CA GLU A 64 1.77 -12.14 -8.02
C GLU A 64 0.47 -11.72 -8.74
N ASP A 65 -0.57 -12.54 -8.66
CA ASP A 65 -1.84 -12.31 -9.36
C ASP A 65 -2.90 -11.59 -8.51
N ALA A 66 -2.51 -11.01 -7.37
CA ALA A 66 -3.45 -10.30 -6.50
C ALA A 66 -3.82 -8.91 -7.05
N GLY A 67 -5.11 -8.66 -7.27
CA GLY A 67 -5.60 -7.29 -7.43
C GLY A 67 -5.30 -6.43 -6.19
N LEU A 68 -5.35 -5.10 -6.34
CA LEU A 68 -4.99 -4.14 -5.28
C LEU A 68 -5.67 -4.47 -3.94
N THR A 69 -6.98 -4.76 -3.93
CA THR A 69 -7.73 -5.09 -2.70
C THR A 69 -7.16 -6.30 -1.97
N ARG A 70 -6.85 -7.38 -2.69
CA ARG A 70 -6.28 -8.60 -2.10
C ARG A 70 -4.86 -8.33 -1.58
N LEU A 71 -4.06 -7.56 -2.31
CA LEU A 71 -2.71 -7.18 -1.90
C LEU A 71 -2.73 -6.31 -0.64
N MET A 72 -3.70 -5.39 -0.51
CA MET A 72 -3.90 -4.55 0.67
C MET A 72 -4.28 -5.35 1.92
N ALA A 73 -5.11 -6.38 1.79
CA ALA A 73 -5.42 -7.26 2.91
C ALA A 73 -4.21 -8.13 3.28
N TRP A 74 -3.53 -8.67 2.27
CA TRP A 74 -2.34 -9.51 2.48
C TRP A 74 -1.21 -8.74 3.16
N GLU A 75 -0.90 -7.50 2.77
CA GLU A 75 0.25 -6.77 3.33
C GLU A 75 0.09 -6.49 4.83
N VAL A 76 -1.15 -6.31 5.31
CA VAL A 76 -1.44 -6.10 6.73
C VAL A 76 -1.11 -7.36 7.52
N ALA A 77 -1.56 -8.53 7.03
CA ALA A 77 -1.24 -9.81 7.64
C ALA A 77 0.26 -10.13 7.56
N ALA A 78 0.88 -9.85 6.41
CA ALA A 78 2.31 -10.02 6.17
C ALA A 78 3.14 -9.17 7.13
N ALA A 79 2.81 -7.88 7.29
CA ALA A 79 3.50 -6.98 8.20
C ALA A 79 3.38 -7.43 9.66
N ARG A 80 2.20 -7.91 10.07
CA ARG A 80 1.99 -8.45 11.42
C ARG A 80 2.83 -9.69 11.71
N ALA A 81 3.07 -10.51 10.69
CA ALA A 81 3.85 -11.73 10.79
C ALA A 81 5.37 -11.52 10.66
N LEU A 82 5.84 -10.29 10.43
CA LEU A 82 7.28 -10.03 10.31
C LEU A 82 7.99 -10.30 11.65
N PRO A 83 9.12 -11.02 11.65
CA PRO A 83 9.99 -11.07 12.82
C PRO A 83 10.50 -9.66 13.18
N PRO A 84 10.51 -9.25 14.46
CA PRO A 84 10.92 -7.91 14.86
C PRO A 84 12.32 -7.52 14.37
N GLU A 85 13.26 -8.46 14.35
CA GLU A 85 14.64 -8.27 13.88
C GLU A 85 14.72 -7.92 12.39
N LEU A 86 13.75 -8.38 11.60
CA LEU A 86 13.72 -8.11 10.16
C LEU A 86 13.42 -6.64 9.88
N LEU A 87 12.73 -5.93 10.79
CA LEU A 87 12.40 -4.52 10.64
C LEU A 87 13.64 -3.62 10.49
N LEU A 88 14.75 -4.00 11.13
CA LEU A 88 16.00 -3.24 11.12
C LEU A 88 16.94 -3.66 9.98
N ARG A 89 16.60 -4.71 9.22
CA ARG A 89 17.42 -5.16 8.10
C ARG A 89 17.29 -4.17 6.95
N ALA A 90 18.44 -3.77 6.38
CA ALA A 90 18.49 -2.94 5.19
C ALA A 90 18.05 -3.74 3.95
N LEU A 91 17.24 -3.13 3.09
CA LEU A 91 16.77 -3.76 1.84
C LEU A 91 17.88 -3.92 0.80
N VAL A 92 18.87 -3.04 0.84
CA VAL A 92 20.09 -3.04 0.03
C VAL A 92 21.23 -2.49 0.88
N PRO A 93 22.52 -2.73 0.54
CA PRO A 93 23.65 -2.14 1.26
C PRO A 93 23.51 -0.60 1.34
N ALA A 94 23.64 -0.06 2.56
CA ALA A 94 23.43 1.37 2.86
C ALA A 94 22.05 1.95 2.47
N GLY A 95 21.05 1.11 2.23
CA GLY A 95 19.69 1.49 1.89
C GLY A 95 18.74 1.63 3.09
N PRO A 96 17.45 1.91 2.83
CA PRO A 96 16.45 1.97 3.89
C PRO A 96 16.26 0.60 4.55
N THR A 97 15.86 0.63 5.83
CA THR A 97 15.42 -0.58 6.53
C THR A 97 14.06 -1.05 6.01
N VAL A 98 13.68 -2.30 6.31
CA VAL A 98 12.32 -2.81 6.06
C VAL A 98 11.27 -1.90 6.70
N GLN A 99 11.51 -1.43 7.93
CA GLN A 99 10.63 -0.48 8.62
C GLN A 99 10.47 0.81 7.82
N ASP A 100 11.58 1.42 7.39
CA ASP A 100 11.54 2.69 6.65
C ASP A 100 10.80 2.57 5.32
N ALA A 101 11.04 1.48 4.61
CA ALA A 101 10.41 1.19 3.33
C ALA A 101 8.90 0.98 3.47
N LEU A 102 8.45 0.21 4.46
CA LEU A 102 7.02 -0.04 4.68
C LEU A 102 6.30 1.20 5.24
N MET A 103 6.96 2.03 6.05
CA MET A 103 6.42 3.33 6.43
C MET A 103 6.28 4.27 5.22
N ALA A 104 7.27 4.28 4.32
CA ALA A 104 7.19 5.04 3.08
C ALA A 104 6.04 4.53 2.20
N LEU A 105 5.84 3.21 2.12
CA LEU A 105 4.74 2.59 1.38
C LEU A 105 3.37 3.01 1.93
N ALA A 106 3.20 3.07 3.25
CA ALA A 106 1.98 3.56 3.89
C ALA A 106 1.70 5.03 3.51
N ARG A 107 2.71 5.91 3.58
CA ARG A 107 2.57 7.34 3.19
C ARG A 107 2.24 7.49 1.71
N HIS A 108 2.92 6.74 0.84
CA HIS A 108 2.68 6.71 -0.60
C HIS A 108 1.24 6.27 -0.93
N THR A 109 0.75 5.27 -0.19
CA THR A 109 -0.63 4.78 -0.28
C THR A 109 -1.64 5.87 0.06
N VAL A 110 -1.46 6.60 1.18
CA VAL A 110 -2.35 7.70 1.58
C VAL A 110 -2.29 8.86 0.58
N TRP A 111 -1.12 9.19 0.05
CA TRP A 111 -0.98 10.25 -0.95
C TRP A 111 -1.83 9.97 -2.20
N HIS A 112 -1.77 8.74 -2.73
CA HIS A 112 -2.61 8.34 -3.86
C HIS A 112 -4.09 8.20 -3.50
N ALA A 113 -4.43 7.80 -2.27
CA ALA A 113 -5.81 7.83 -1.81
C ALA A 113 -6.40 9.27 -1.90
N GLY A 114 -5.61 10.29 -1.53
CA GLY A 114 -5.99 11.68 -1.70
C GLY A 114 -6.21 12.06 -3.17
N GLN A 115 -5.36 11.58 -4.08
CA GLN A 115 -5.54 11.80 -5.52
C GLN A 115 -6.81 11.15 -6.07
N ILE A 116 -7.10 9.90 -5.67
CA ILE A 116 -8.34 9.20 -6.06
C ILE A 116 -9.54 9.97 -5.51
N ALA A 117 -9.51 10.36 -4.24
CA ALA A 117 -10.61 11.10 -3.61
C ALA A 117 -10.87 12.46 -4.30
N ALA A 118 -9.83 13.14 -4.79
CA ALA A 118 -9.97 14.40 -5.51
C ALA A 118 -10.62 14.25 -6.91
N LEU A 119 -10.69 13.03 -7.44
CA LEU A 119 -11.41 12.74 -8.70
C LEU A 119 -12.90 12.50 -8.46
N ALA A 120 -13.32 12.14 -7.25
CA ALA A 120 -14.73 12.08 -6.91
C ALA A 120 -15.35 13.48 -7.10
N ARG A 121 -16.33 13.60 -8.00
CA ARG A 121 -17.06 14.84 -8.36
C ARG A 121 -16.38 15.77 -9.37
N ARG A 122 -15.32 15.35 -10.07
CA ARG A 122 -14.83 16.09 -11.25
C ARG A 122 -15.51 15.58 -12.53
N PRO A 123 -16.11 16.46 -13.36
CA PRO A 123 -16.63 16.05 -14.66
C PRO A 123 -15.48 15.49 -15.52
N LEU A 124 -15.76 14.42 -16.28
CA LEU A 124 -14.83 13.89 -17.27
C LEU A 124 -14.65 14.97 -18.34
N VAL A 125 -13.47 15.61 -18.37
CA VAL A 125 -13.07 16.38 -19.54
C VAL A 125 -12.59 15.36 -20.56
N VAL A 126 -13.49 15.01 -21.48
CA VAL A 126 -13.24 14.15 -22.63
C VAL A 126 -12.64 14.99 -23.75
#